data_AF-A0A815Q550-F1
#
_entry.id   AF-A0A815Q550-F1
#
_cell.length_a   1.000
_cell.length_b   1.000
_cell.length_c   1.000
_cell.angle_alpha   90.00
_cell.angle_beta   90.00
_cell.angle_gamma   90.00
#
_symmetry.space_group_name_H-M   'P 1'
#
loop_
_entity.id
_entity.type
_entity.pdbx_description
1 polymer ?
#
loop_
_entity_poly.entity_id
_entity_poly.type
_entity_poly.pdbx_seq_one_letter_code
_entity_poly.pdbx_strand_id
1 'polypeptide(L)'
;DNKMDKHEFRRCYEILAPGTKHSHHVADKAFKAFDRDQTGHLTFEEFLSAYVMLNQTSTPYDRANFLIDQYNPNQKGVITPEYGRQVFGKMNDFYGVQGDPEQAWLQFDNGSGQYDHERFVQHVANHPQYTSNY
;
A
#
# COMPACT_ATOMS: atom_id res chain seq x y z
N ASP A 1 -14.09 -18.55 -4.17
CA ASP A 1 -13.36 -19.43 -3.22
C ASP A 1 -12.69 -18.64 -2.09
N ASN A 2 -13.29 -17.52 -1.66
CA ASN A 2 -12.68 -16.51 -0.76
C ASN A 2 -11.37 -15.86 -1.26
N LYS A 3 -10.95 -16.12 -2.51
CA LYS A 3 -10.06 -15.26 -3.27
C LYS A 3 -10.83 -14.47 -4.33
N MET A 4 -10.17 -13.48 -4.94
CA MET A 4 -10.70 -12.62 -6.00
C MET A 4 -9.70 -12.59 -7.18
N ASP A 5 -10.15 -12.94 -8.38
CA ASP A 5 -9.31 -12.89 -9.58
C ASP A 5 -9.15 -11.45 -10.14
N LYS A 6 -8.26 -11.29 -11.13
CA LYS A 6 -7.96 -10.00 -11.76
C LYS A 6 -9.13 -9.37 -12.52
N HIS A 7 -10.01 -10.16 -13.11
CA HIS A 7 -11.21 -9.70 -13.80
C HIS A 7 -12.33 -9.32 -12.81
N GLU A 8 -12.46 -10.07 -11.71
CA GLU A 8 -13.34 -9.73 -10.59
C GLU A 8 -12.90 -8.43 -9.93
N PHE A 9 -11.60 -8.25 -9.65
CA PHE A 9 -11.05 -7.02 -9.07
C PHE A 9 -11.38 -5.77 -9.90
N ARG A 10 -11.16 -5.83 -11.22
CA ARG A 10 -11.53 -4.75 -12.15
C ARG A 10 -13.01 -4.39 -12.05
N ARG A 11 -13.90 -5.41 -12.06
CA ARG A 11 -15.36 -5.21 -11.97
C ARG A 11 -15.77 -4.62 -10.62
N CYS A 12 -15.17 -5.07 -9.51
CA CYS A 12 -15.41 -4.49 -8.19
C CYS A 12 -14.96 -3.02 -8.14
N TYR A 13 -13.80 -2.69 -8.72
CA TYR A 13 -13.32 -1.31 -8.79
C TYR A 13 -14.24 -0.40 -9.63
N GLU A 14 -14.70 -0.86 -10.80
CA GLU A 14 -15.68 -0.15 -11.65
C GLU A 14 -17.00 0.16 -10.91
N ILE A 15 -17.45 -0.74 -10.02
CA ILE A 15 -18.67 -0.58 -9.22
C ILE A 15 -18.44 0.37 -8.03
N LEU A 16 -17.29 0.28 -7.35
CA LEU A 16 -17.01 1.02 -6.12
C LEU A 16 -16.49 2.45 -6.37
N ALA A 17 -15.91 2.72 -7.54
CA ALA A 17 -15.44 4.05 -7.95
C ALA A 17 -16.22 4.60 -9.19
N PRO A 18 -17.56 4.70 -9.14
CA PRO A 18 -18.37 5.02 -10.31
C PRO A 18 -18.06 6.40 -10.88
N GLY A 19 -17.98 6.49 -12.21
CA GLY A 19 -17.56 7.70 -12.92
C GLY A 19 -16.05 7.83 -13.07
N THR A 20 -15.24 7.12 -12.27
CA THR A 20 -13.81 7.01 -12.57
C THR A 20 -13.59 6.11 -13.78
N LYS A 21 -13.23 6.72 -14.92
CA LYS A 21 -12.72 5.98 -16.09
C LYS A 21 -11.23 5.65 -15.92
N HIS A 22 -10.77 5.41 -14.69
CA HIS A 22 -9.38 5.05 -14.45
C HIS A 22 -9.13 3.68 -15.08
N SER A 23 -8.19 3.68 -16.04
CA SER A 23 -7.93 2.56 -16.94
C SER A 23 -7.77 1.25 -16.17
N HIS A 24 -8.13 0.13 -16.78
CA HIS A 24 -7.79 -1.21 -16.27
C HIS A 24 -6.30 -1.33 -15.93
N HIS A 25 -5.42 -0.54 -16.54
CA HIS A 25 -4.01 -0.38 -16.16
C HIS A 25 -3.78 0.04 -14.69
N VAL A 26 -4.62 0.91 -14.12
CA VAL A 26 -4.54 1.37 -12.73
C VAL A 26 -4.99 0.25 -11.77
N ALA A 27 -6.10 -0.41 -12.09
CA ALA A 27 -6.55 -1.59 -11.37
C ALA A 27 -5.52 -2.75 -11.47
N ASP A 28 -4.90 -2.94 -12.63
CA ASP A 28 -3.84 -3.94 -12.86
C ASP A 28 -2.57 -3.67 -12.05
N LYS A 29 -2.18 -2.39 -11.91
CA LYS A 29 -1.07 -1.98 -11.04
C LYS A 29 -1.37 -2.29 -9.58
N ALA A 30 -2.55 -1.89 -9.10
CA ALA A 30 -3.00 -2.18 -7.74
C ALA A 30 -3.03 -3.69 -7.48
N PHE A 31 -3.67 -4.46 -8.38
CA PHE A 31 -3.69 -5.92 -8.30
C PHE A 31 -2.28 -6.50 -8.16
N LYS A 32 -1.33 -6.09 -9.01
CA LYS A 32 0.06 -6.58 -8.96
C LYS A 32 0.81 -6.18 -7.67
N ALA A 33 0.58 -4.97 -7.14
CA ALA A 33 1.23 -4.51 -5.90
C ALA A 33 0.66 -5.20 -4.63
N PHE A 34 -0.54 -5.78 -4.73
CA PHE A 34 -1.24 -6.41 -3.62
C PHE A 34 -1.31 -7.95 -3.68
N ASP A 35 -1.20 -8.58 -4.86
CA ASP A 35 -0.99 -10.03 -5.08
C ASP A 35 0.42 -10.44 -4.61
N ARG A 36 0.60 -10.55 -3.28
CA ARG A 36 1.92 -10.71 -2.65
C ARG A 36 2.50 -12.11 -2.88
N ASP A 37 1.65 -13.14 -2.89
CA ASP A 37 2.08 -14.53 -3.12
C ASP A 37 2.19 -14.88 -4.62
N GLN A 38 1.84 -13.95 -5.51
CA GLN A 38 1.82 -14.11 -6.97
C GLN A 38 0.95 -15.29 -7.42
N THR A 39 -0.07 -15.66 -6.65
CA THR A 39 -1.02 -16.71 -7.05
C THR A 39 -2.00 -16.24 -8.12
N GLY A 40 -1.95 -14.97 -8.56
CA GLY A 40 -2.86 -14.41 -9.56
C GLY A 40 -4.24 -14.10 -9.00
N HIS A 41 -4.38 -14.03 -7.68
CA HIS A 41 -5.63 -13.87 -6.96
C HIS A 41 -5.39 -13.12 -5.64
N LEU A 42 -6.19 -12.09 -5.33
CA LEU A 42 -6.12 -11.39 -4.05
C LEU A 42 -6.89 -12.16 -2.96
N THR A 43 -6.34 -12.21 -1.75
CA THR A 43 -7.15 -12.45 -0.54
C THR A 43 -8.01 -11.22 -0.21
N PHE A 44 -8.97 -11.35 0.71
CA PHE A 44 -9.81 -10.22 1.15
C PHE A 44 -8.99 -9.04 1.72
N GLU A 45 -7.90 -9.32 2.43
CA GLU A 45 -7.01 -8.31 3.02
C GLU A 45 -6.22 -7.55 1.95
N GLU A 46 -5.75 -8.25 0.92
CA GLU A 46 -5.02 -7.67 -0.21
C GLU A 46 -5.98 -6.88 -1.12
N PHE A 47 -7.20 -7.37 -1.32
CA PHE A 47 -8.30 -6.62 -1.97
C PHE A 47 -8.60 -5.31 -1.23
N LEU A 48 -8.79 -5.36 0.09
CA LEU A 48 -9.11 -4.17 0.89
C LEU A 48 -7.96 -3.16 0.86
N SER A 49 -6.72 -3.63 0.95
CA SER A 49 -5.51 -2.80 0.78
C SER A 49 -5.47 -2.11 -0.57
N ALA A 50 -5.70 -2.85 -1.67
CA ALA A 50 -5.74 -2.30 -3.01
C ALA A 50 -6.87 -1.28 -3.20
N TYR A 51 -8.05 -1.53 -2.61
CA TYR A 51 -9.19 -0.63 -2.66
C TYR A 51 -8.93 0.69 -1.92
N VAL A 52 -8.41 0.65 -0.68
CA VAL A 52 -8.09 1.85 0.10
C VAL A 52 -7.05 2.72 -0.63
N MET A 53 -6.02 2.10 -1.22
CA MET A 53 -5.01 2.83 -1.99
C MET A 53 -5.56 3.48 -3.26
N LEU A 54 -6.53 2.86 -3.93
CA LEU A 54 -7.23 3.44 -5.09
C LEU A 54 -8.33 4.44 -4.71
N ASN A 55 -8.75 4.51 -3.44
CA ASN A 55 -9.84 5.39 -3.03
C ASN A 55 -9.41 6.87 -3.03
N GLN A 56 -10.01 7.65 -3.92
CA GLN A 56 -9.74 9.08 -4.08
C GLN A 56 -10.21 9.94 -2.90
N THR A 57 -11.13 9.46 -2.05
CA THR A 57 -11.59 10.21 -0.86
C THR A 57 -10.66 10.06 0.35
N SER A 58 -9.76 9.07 0.35
CA SER A 58 -8.77 8.85 1.41
C SER A 58 -7.56 9.75 1.18
N THR A 59 -7.06 10.41 2.23
CA THR A 59 -5.83 11.21 2.15
C THR A 59 -4.59 10.30 2.07
N PRO A 60 -3.41 10.82 1.67
CA PRO A 60 -2.15 10.08 1.76
C PRO A 60 -1.85 9.57 3.18
N TYR A 61 -2.29 10.31 4.21
CA TYR A 61 -2.20 9.88 5.60
C TYR A 61 -3.10 8.67 5.88
N ASP A 62 -4.38 8.71 5.52
CA ASP A 62 -5.31 7.60 5.74
C ASP A 62 -4.87 6.32 5.01
N ARG A 63 -4.37 6.49 3.78
CA ARG A 63 -3.80 5.42 2.95
C ARG A 63 -2.57 4.79 3.60
N ALA A 64 -1.61 5.62 4.04
CA ALA A 64 -0.41 5.16 4.73
C ALA A 64 -0.77 4.48 6.06
N ASN A 65 -1.62 5.09 6.89
CA ASN A 65 -2.06 4.54 8.17
C ASN A 65 -2.74 3.18 7.98
N PHE A 66 -3.69 3.06 7.05
CA PHE A 66 -4.36 1.79 6.79
C PHE A 66 -3.40 0.67 6.38
N LEU A 67 -2.45 0.95 5.48
CA LEU A 67 -1.42 -0.05 5.12
C LEU A 67 -0.50 -0.39 6.30
N ILE A 68 -0.16 0.60 7.13
CA ILE A 68 0.74 0.45 8.27
C ILE A 68 0.07 -0.38 9.38
N ASP A 69 -1.23 -0.19 9.65
CA ASP A 69 -2.02 -1.04 10.54
C ASP A 69 -2.21 -2.46 9.95
N GLN A 70 -2.72 -2.57 8.72
CA GLN A 70 -3.14 -3.84 8.10
C GLN A 70 -2.03 -4.87 8.01
N TYR A 71 -0.80 -4.43 7.74
CA TYR A 71 0.35 -5.34 7.65
C TYR A 71 1.19 -5.41 8.94
N ASN A 72 0.85 -4.67 10.01
CA ASN A 72 1.47 -4.76 11.35
C ASN A 72 0.52 -5.10 12.51
N PRO A 73 -0.38 -6.10 12.38
CA PRO A 73 -1.44 -6.34 13.38
C PRO A 73 -0.96 -6.78 14.77
N ASN A 74 0.35 -7.02 14.96
CA ASN A 74 0.90 -7.65 16.17
C ASN A 74 1.90 -6.77 16.97
N GLN A 75 2.42 -5.66 16.42
CA GLN A 75 3.44 -4.84 17.10
C GLN A 75 2.85 -3.51 17.55
N LYS A 76 2.30 -3.50 18.77
CA LYS A 76 1.56 -2.37 19.39
C LYS A 76 2.29 -1.03 19.30
N GLY A 77 2.01 -0.23 18.27
CA GLY A 77 2.63 1.08 18.04
C GLY A 77 4.12 1.06 17.69
N VAL A 78 4.70 -0.11 17.41
CA VAL A 78 6.13 -0.27 17.10
C VAL A 78 6.27 -0.78 15.67
N ILE A 79 7.09 -0.10 14.87
CA ILE A 79 7.48 -0.56 13.54
C ILE A 79 8.80 -1.35 13.67
N THR A 80 9.00 -2.39 12.86
CA THR A 80 10.27 -3.16 12.79
C THR A 80 10.92 -3.06 11.40
N PRO A 81 12.23 -3.34 11.25
CA PRO A 81 12.94 -3.24 9.97
C PRO A 81 12.28 -4.07 8.86
N GLU A 82 11.95 -5.32 9.18
CA GLU A 82 11.27 -6.27 8.30
C GLU A 82 9.90 -5.74 7.87
N TYR A 83 9.27 -4.93 8.72
CA TYR A 83 7.95 -4.38 8.48
C TYR A 83 7.98 -3.07 7.69
N GLY A 84 8.79 -2.10 8.09
CA GLY A 84 8.95 -0.83 7.37
C GLY A 84 9.38 -1.02 5.91
N ARG A 85 10.28 -1.99 5.65
CA ARG A 85 10.69 -2.38 4.29
C ARG A 85 9.55 -2.99 3.47
N GLN A 86 8.62 -3.73 4.07
CA GLN A 86 7.45 -4.25 3.35
C GLN A 86 6.49 -3.12 2.92
N VAL A 87 6.31 -2.10 3.76
CA VAL A 87 5.51 -0.91 3.41
C VAL A 87 6.19 -0.13 2.28
N PHE A 88 7.47 0.21 2.41
CA PHE A 88 8.21 0.89 1.33
C PHE A 88 8.20 0.11 0.02
N GLY A 89 8.33 -1.23 0.05
CA GLY A 89 8.19 -2.08 -1.13
C GLY A 89 6.82 -1.96 -1.80
N LYS A 90 5.73 -2.11 -1.04
CA LYS A 90 4.35 -1.99 -1.55
C LYS A 90 4.04 -0.59 -2.10
N MET A 91 4.52 0.45 -1.43
CA MET A 91 4.41 1.82 -1.92
C MET A 91 5.20 2.00 -3.22
N ASN A 92 6.40 1.43 -3.33
CA ASN A 92 7.20 1.48 -4.55
C ASN A 92 6.52 0.76 -5.72
N ASP A 93 6.00 -0.46 -5.52
CA ASP A 93 5.28 -1.21 -6.56
C ASP A 93 4.00 -0.48 -7.03
N PHE A 94 3.22 0.06 -6.11
CA PHE A 94 1.95 0.72 -6.41
C PHE A 94 2.14 2.07 -7.13
N TYR A 95 3.06 2.92 -6.66
CA TYR A 95 3.38 4.20 -7.30
C TYR A 95 4.30 4.05 -8.54
N GLY A 96 4.94 2.88 -8.73
CA GLY A 96 5.87 2.61 -9.83
C GLY A 96 7.27 3.21 -9.62
N VAL A 97 7.70 3.33 -8.37
CA VAL A 97 8.97 3.94 -7.95
C VAL A 97 10.09 2.92 -8.01
N GLN A 98 11.20 3.27 -8.66
CA GLN A 98 12.43 2.48 -8.61
C GLN A 98 13.28 2.90 -7.40
N GLY A 99 13.04 2.28 -6.25
CA GLY A 99 13.78 2.51 -5.01
C GLY A 99 13.97 1.22 -4.20
N ASP A 100 15.08 1.14 -3.47
CA ASP A 100 15.38 0.04 -2.56
C ASP A 100 14.69 0.28 -1.19
N PRO A 101 13.79 -0.60 -0.74
CA PRO A 101 13.13 -0.48 0.56
C PRO A 101 14.10 -0.51 1.76
N GLU A 102 15.26 -1.16 1.66
CA GLU A 102 16.28 -1.16 2.72
C GLU A 102 16.87 0.25 2.88
N GLN A 103 17.26 0.92 1.77
CA GLN A 103 17.73 2.30 1.84
C GLN A 103 16.65 3.25 2.38
N ALA A 104 15.37 3.00 2.06
CA ALA A 104 14.27 3.80 2.58
C ALA A 104 14.10 3.64 4.10
N TRP A 105 14.27 2.43 4.67
CA TRP A 105 14.31 2.25 6.12
C TRP A 105 15.50 2.95 6.76
N LEU A 106 16.71 2.75 6.22
CA LEU A 106 17.93 3.31 6.79
C LEU A 106 17.89 4.85 6.83
N GLN A 107 17.27 5.48 5.83
CA GLN A 107 17.02 6.93 5.80
C GLN A 107 15.95 7.39 6.81
N PHE A 108 14.96 6.55 7.12
CA PHE A 108 13.91 6.89 8.09
C PHE A 108 14.32 6.60 9.55
N ASP A 109 15.02 5.49 9.82
CA ASP A 109 15.49 5.11 11.16
C ASP A 109 16.47 6.15 11.70
N ASN A 110 17.48 6.50 10.90
CA ASN A 110 18.59 7.37 11.29
C ASN A 110 19.30 6.87 12.58
N GLY A 111 19.32 5.55 12.80
CA GLY A 111 19.94 4.90 13.96
C GLY A 111 19.20 5.07 15.29
N SER A 112 17.90 5.35 15.27
CA SER A 112 17.08 5.57 16.46
C SER A 112 16.62 4.28 17.14
N GLY A 113 16.44 3.17 16.39
CA GLY A 113 16.18 1.84 16.93
C GLY A 113 14.79 1.61 17.56
N GLN A 114 14.00 2.66 17.74
CA GLN A 114 12.56 2.61 18.04
C GLN A 114 11.85 3.66 17.18
N TYR A 115 11.25 3.24 16.07
CA TYR A 115 10.46 4.14 15.23
C TYR A 115 8.99 4.04 15.67
N ASP A 116 8.43 5.17 16.11
CA ASP A 116 7.00 5.37 16.42
C ASP A 116 6.12 5.20 15.17
N HIS A 117 4.96 4.56 15.35
CA HIS A 117 3.93 4.40 14.32
C HIS A 117 3.51 5.72 13.68
N GLU A 118 3.19 6.73 14.49
CA GLU A 118 2.73 8.05 14.01
C GLU A 118 3.81 8.70 13.13
N ARG A 119 5.06 8.70 13.61
CA ARG A 119 6.22 9.19 12.87
C ARG A 119 6.40 8.47 11.52
N PHE A 120 6.11 7.16 11.44
CA PHE A 120 6.21 6.40 10.19
C PHE A 120 5.08 6.71 9.21
N VAL A 121 3.83 6.77 9.69
CA VAL A 121 2.67 7.19 8.89
C VAL A 121 2.92 8.57 8.30
N GLN A 122 3.33 9.55 9.12
CA GLN A 122 3.66 10.89 8.65
C GLN A 122 4.80 10.91 7.61
N HIS A 123 5.85 10.10 7.80
CA HIS A 123 6.95 10.02 6.85
C HIS A 123 6.50 9.46 5.49
N VAL A 124 5.77 8.34 5.48
CA VAL A 124 5.26 7.70 4.26
C VAL A 124 4.23 8.59 3.55
N ALA A 125 3.31 9.20 4.29
CA ALA A 125 2.25 10.05 3.75
C ALA A 125 2.75 11.34 3.09
N ASN A 126 3.88 11.89 3.56
CA ASN A 126 4.50 13.10 3.02
C ASN A 126 5.66 12.81 2.06
N HIS A 127 5.98 11.54 1.78
CA HIS A 127 7.10 11.18 0.92
C HIS A 127 6.83 11.62 -0.54
N PRO A 128 7.67 12.45 -1.18
CA PRO A 128 7.34 13.10 -2.47
C PRO A 128 7.04 12.14 -3.63
N GLN A 129 7.46 10.88 -3.53
CA GLN A 129 7.20 9.84 -4.53
C GLN A 129 5.83 9.16 -4.33
N TYR A 130 5.18 9.35 -3.19
CA TYR A 130 3.90 8.75 -2.80
C TYR A 130 2.74 9.76 -2.71
N THR A 131 2.99 11.05 -2.97
CA THR A 131 1.97 12.11 -2.94
C THR A 131 1.27 12.35 -4.29
N SER A 132 1.66 11.67 -5.36
CA SER A 132 1.05 11.81 -6.69
C SER A 132 -0.31 11.10 -6.78
N ASN A 133 -1.30 11.75 -7.41
CA ASN A 133 -2.55 11.09 -7.80
C ASN A 133 -2.35 10.26 -9.09
N TYR A 134 -3.17 9.21 -9.24
CA TYR A 134 -3.03 8.11 -10.20
C TYR A 134 -3.67 8.38 -11.58
#